data_AF-A0A090TE80-F1
#
_entry.id   AF-A0A090TE80-F1
#
_cell.length_a   1.000
_cell.length_b   1.000
_cell.length_c   1.000
_cell.angle_alpha   90.00
_cell.angle_beta   90.00
_cell.angle_gamma   90.00
#
_symmetry.space_group_name_H-M   'P 1'
#
loop_
_entity.id
_entity.type
_entity.pdbx_description
1 polymer ?
#
loop_
_entity_poly.entity_id
_entity_poly.type
_entity_poly.pdbx_seq_one_letter_code
_entity_poly.pdbx_strand_id
1 'polypeptide(L)'
;MHNLAVNLERSAALFPTKAALKMGADDVSYQQLNDYANIVAHNLVKLGLVLGDKVALSCPNMTYFPIAYYGILKAGCVVVPLNTLFKSREIAYHLNDSDAKAYFCFEAPQTSADEQYGRIGFAQAPNCEHFISMLASSNDEHALETWLEASPQPFESIARQGDDTAVILYTSGTTGQPKGAELSHTNMLTNAMRLSI
;
A
#
# COMPACT_ATOMS: atom_id res chain seq x y z
N MET A 1 -18.22 9.06 6.39
CA MET A 1 -16.92 8.83 5.72
C MET A 1 -16.86 7.35 5.36
N HIS A 2 -16.61 6.99 4.10
CA HIS A 2 -16.62 5.58 3.65
C HIS A 2 -15.22 5.00 3.42
N ASN A 3 -14.17 5.71 3.83
CA ASN A 3 -12.80 5.22 3.69
C ASN A 3 -12.65 3.86 4.40
N LEU A 4 -12.10 2.87 3.69
CA LEU A 4 -11.93 1.50 4.18
C LEU A 4 -11.05 1.45 5.44
N ALA A 5 -10.09 2.37 5.56
CA ALA A 5 -9.23 2.49 6.71
C ALA A 5 -9.98 2.75 8.03
N VAL A 6 -11.19 3.31 7.99
CA VAL A 6 -12.03 3.53 9.18
C VAL A 6 -12.37 2.22 9.89
N ASN A 7 -12.41 1.08 9.16
CA ASN A 7 -12.63 -0.23 9.79
C ASN A 7 -11.44 -0.66 10.65
N LEU A 8 -10.21 -0.34 10.23
CA LEU A 8 -9.02 -0.55 11.05
C LEU A 8 -9.07 0.35 12.29
N GLU A 9 -9.38 1.63 12.14
CA GLU A 9 -9.49 2.57 13.27
C GLU A 9 -10.53 2.12 14.29
N ARG A 10 -11.71 1.68 13.82
CA ARG A 10 -12.75 1.11 14.67
C ARG A 10 -12.27 -0.15 15.39
N SER A 11 -11.55 -1.03 14.70
CA SER A 11 -11.01 -2.26 15.30
C SER A 11 -9.93 -1.97 16.32
N ALA A 12 -9.06 -0.98 16.07
CA ALA A 12 -8.06 -0.50 17.02
C ALA A 12 -8.70 0.11 18.28
N ALA A 13 -9.77 0.88 18.13
CA ALA A 13 -10.50 1.43 19.27
C ALA A 13 -11.20 0.35 20.12
N LEU A 14 -11.78 -0.67 19.48
CA LEU A 14 -12.53 -1.73 20.18
C LEU A 14 -11.64 -2.84 20.75
N PHE A 15 -10.54 -3.18 20.06
CA PHE A 15 -9.67 -4.31 20.37
C PHE A 15 -8.18 -3.95 20.31
N PRO A 16 -7.73 -2.90 21.02
CA PRO A 16 -6.41 -2.29 20.82
C PRO A 16 -5.26 -3.28 21.01
N THR A 17 -5.37 -4.19 21.97
CA THR A 17 -4.33 -5.16 22.33
C THR A 17 -4.47 -6.51 21.62
N LYS A 18 -5.56 -6.74 20.87
CA LYS A 18 -5.76 -8.00 20.14
C LYS A 18 -4.82 -8.03 18.94
N ALA A 19 -4.18 -9.18 18.70
CA ALA A 19 -3.35 -9.39 17.52
C ALA A 19 -4.17 -9.22 16.23
N ALA A 20 -3.74 -8.31 15.36
CA ALA A 20 -4.29 -8.09 14.03
C ALA A 20 -3.52 -8.89 12.97
N LEU A 21 -2.19 -8.98 13.12
CA LEU A 21 -1.30 -9.73 12.23
C LEU A 21 -0.42 -10.65 13.07
N LYS A 22 -0.23 -11.88 12.61
CA LYS A 22 0.68 -12.85 13.21
C LYS A 22 1.63 -13.36 12.14
N MET A 23 2.93 -13.11 12.31
CA MET A 23 3.97 -13.59 11.41
C MET A 23 5.10 -14.19 12.23
N GLY A 24 5.16 -15.53 12.30
CA GLY A 24 6.13 -16.22 13.15
C GLY A 24 5.87 -15.95 14.63
N ALA A 25 6.88 -15.40 15.33
CA ALA A 25 6.81 -15.04 16.74
C ALA A 25 6.34 -13.59 16.98
N ASP A 26 6.29 -12.77 15.94
CA ASP A 26 5.93 -11.36 16.04
C ASP A 26 4.42 -11.17 15.82
N ASP A 27 3.77 -10.63 16.85
CA ASP A 27 2.36 -10.25 16.82
C ASP A 27 2.27 -8.71 16.70
N VAL A 28 1.56 -8.23 15.67
CA VAL A 28 1.19 -6.81 15.55
C VAL A 28 -0.26 -6.66 16.00
N SER A 29 -0.49 -5.91 17.08
CA SER A 29 -1.85 -5.61 17.57
C SER A 29 -2.61 -4.65 16.65
N TYR A 30 -3.95 -4.57 16.79
CA TYR A 30 -4.74 -3.60 16.02
C TYR A 30 -4.31 -2.15 16.26
N GLN A 31 -3.95 -1.80 17.51
CA GLN A 31 -3.45 -0.46 17.81
C GLN A 31 -2.13 -0.19 17.08
N GLN A 32 -1.16 -1.12 17.16
CA GLN A 32 0.12 -0.98 16.47
C GLN A 32 -0.05 -0.90 14.95
N LEU A 33 -0.91 -1.72 14.36
CA LEU A 33 -1.20 -1.66 12.92
C LEU A 33 -1.77 -0.29 12.52
N ASN A 34 -2.70 0.26 13.31
CA ASN A 34 -3.23 1.59 13.08
C ASN A 34 -2.17 2.69 13.21
N ASP A 35 -1.30 2.58 14.21
CA ASP A 35 -0.21 3.53 14.46
C ASP A 35 0.82 3.52 13.32
N TYR A 36 1.23 2.34 12.84
CA TYR A 36 2.11 2.21 11.68
C TYR A 36 1.45 2.71 10.39
N ALA A 37 0.16 2.43 10.20
CA ALA A 37 -0.58 2.97 9.06
C ALA A 37 -0.68 4.51 9.11
N ASN A 38 -0.81 5.11 10.29
CA ASN A 38 -0.78 6.57 10.46
C ASN A 38 0.58 7.16 10.06
N ILE A 39 1.69 6.50 10.42
CA ILE A 39 3.04 6.91 10.02
C ILE A 39 3.17 6.92 8.49
N VAL A 40 2.71 5.85 7.82
CA VAL A 40 2.72 5.79 6.35
C VAL A 40 1.88 6.92 5.75
N ALA A 41 0.68 7.15 6.26
CA ALA A 41 -0.20 8.22 5.76
C ALA A 41 0.42 9.62 5.89
N HIS A 42 1.03 9.92 7.05
CA HIS A 42 1.76 11.17 7.28
C HIS A 42 2.88 11.36 6.24
N ASN A 43 3.66 10.32 5.95
CA ASN A 43 4.76 10.41 4.99
C ASN A 43 4.26 10.57 3.54
N LEU A 44 3.20 9.87 3.13
CA LEU A 44 2.62 10.07 1.80
C LEU A 44 2.09 11.49 1.61
N VAL A 45 1.42 12.07 2.62
CA VAL A 45 0.98 13.47 2.56
C VAL A 45 2.17 14.44 2.51
N LYS A 46 3.24 14.18 3.27
CA LYS A 46 4.48 14.98 3.21
C LYS A 46 5.18 14.92 1.86
N LEU A 47 5.10 13.78 1.17
CA LEU A 47 5.59 13.64 -0.21
C LEU A 47 4.72 14.39 -1.23
N GLY A 48 3.57 14.93 -0.81
CA GLY A 48 2.69 15.73 -1.66
C GLY A 48 1.62 14.92 -2.39
N LEU A 49 1.43 13.65 -2.02
CA LEU A 49 0.30 12.87 -2.55
C LEU A 49 -1.02 13.49 -2.11
N VAL A 50 -1.97 13.51 -3.03
CA VAL A 50 -3.30 14.07 -2.82
C VAL A 50 -4.38 13.02 -2.94
N LEU A 51 -5.61 13.45 -2.63
CA LEU A 51 -6.81 12.64 -2.70
C LEU A 51 -6.94 11.94 -4.07
N GLY A 52 -7.05 10.62 -4.08
CA GLY A 52 -7.24 9.82 -5.28
C GLY A 52 -5.97 9.48 -6.06
N ASP A 53 -4.78 9.93 -5.61
CA ASP A 53 -3.53 9.48 -6.21
C ASP A 53 -3.37 7.96 -6.05
N LYS A 54 -2.81 7.32 -7.08
CA LYS A 54 -2.65 5.86 -7.14
C LYS A 54 -1.27 5.52 -6.60
N VAL A 55 -1.22 4.54 -5.70
CA VAL A 55 0.03 4.09 -5.07
C VAL A 55 0.19 2.60 -5.31
N ALA A 56 1.21 2.25 -6.07
CA ALA A 56 1.54 0.86 -6.34
C ALA A 56 2.19 0.21 -5.11
N LEU A 57 1.90 -1.08 -4.91
CA LEU A 57 2.32 -1.84 -3.74
C LEU A 57 2.76 -3.24 -4.15
N SER A 58 4.06 -3.48 -4.21
CA SER A 58 4.66 -4.81 -4.43
C SER A 58 5.32 -5.28 -3.14
N CYS A 59 4.67 -6.20 -2.44
CA CYS A 59 5.17 -6.76 -1.18
C CYS A 59 4.69 -8.20 -1.02
N PRO A 60 5.56 -9.14 -0.59
CA PRO A 60 5.13 -10.49 -0.23
C PRO A 60 4.14 -10.46 0.94
N ASN A 61 3.59 -11.63 1.29
CA ASN A 61 2.73 -11.77 2.47
C ASN A 61 3.53 -11.58 3.77
N MET A 62 3.72 -10.32 4.15
CA MET A 62 4.46 -9.84 5.32
C MET A 62 3.66 -8.75 6.03
N THR A 63 4.07 -8.38 7.25
CA THR A 63 3.42 -7.31 8.04
C THR A 63 3.45 -5.95 7.33
N TYR A 64 4.45 -5.69 6.48
CA TYR A 64 4.55 -4.44 5.72
C TYR A 64 3.42 -4.22 4.72
N PHE A 65 2.87 -5.29 4.12
CA PHE A 65 1.77 -5.16 3.17
C PHE A 65 0.53 -4.48 3.79
N PRO A 66 -0.08 -4.99 4.87
CA PRO A 66 -1.24 -4.35 5.50
C PRO A 66 -0.91 -2.98 6.10
N ILE A 67 0.31 -2.77 6.61
CA ILE A 67 0.75 -1.45 7.11
C ILE A 67 0.70 -0.42 5.99
N ALA A 68 1.36 -0.71 4.85
CA ALA A 68 1.37 0.18 3.69
C ALA A 68 -0.02 0.34 3.08
N TYR A 69 -0.75 -0.76 2.91
CA TYR A 69 -2.11 -0.79 2.35
C TYR A 69 -3.06 0.15 3.11
N TYR A 70 -3.13 0.03 4.44
CA TYR A 70 -3.99 0.90 5.23
C TYR A 70 -3.46 2.34 5.30
N GLY A 71 -2.13 2.54 5.30
CA GLY A 71 -1.54 3.87 5.26
C GLY A 71 -1.87 4.65 3.98
N ILE A 72 -1.81 3.98 2.82
CA ILE A 72 -2.22 4.53 1.52
C ILE A 72 -3.70 4.94 1.57
N LEU A 73 -4.57 4.05 2.07
CA LEU A 73 -5.99 4.35 2.20
C LEU A 73 -6.26 5.51 3.15
N LYS A 74 -5.58 5.57 4.31
CA LYS A 74 -5.68 6.68 5.27
C LYS A 74 -5.31 8.02 4.63
N ALA A 75 -4.29 8.05 3.77
CA ALA A 75 -3.93 9.22 2.98
C ALA A 75 -4.93 9.56 1.85
N GLY A 76 -6.08 8.87 1.76
CA GLY A 76 -7.10 9.09 0.74
C GLY A 76 -6.67 8.66 -0.67
N CYS A 77 -5.56 7.92 -0.77
CA CYS A 77 -5.00 7.41 -2.00
C CYS A 77 -5.62 6.04 -2.36
N VAL A 78 -5.40 5.61 -3.59
CA VAL A 78 -5.88 4.35 -4.16
C VAL A 78 -4.74 3.33 -4.16
N VAL A 79 -4.99 2.12 -3.67
CA VAL A 79 -3.97 1.06 -3.67
C VAL A 79 -3.95 0.32 -5.00
N VAL A 80 -2.77 0.10 -5.58
CA VAL A 80 -2.56 -0.74 -6.77
C VAL A 80 -1.63 -1.90 -6.41
N PRO A 81 -2.16 -3.03 -5.90
CA PRO A 81 -1.34 -4.18 -5.55
C PRO A 81 -0.70 -4.80 -6.80
N LEU A 82 0.61 -5.00 -6.78
CA LEU A 82 1.37 -5.65 -7.85
C LEU A 82 1.87 -7.01 -7.39
N ASN A 83 1.98 -7.95 -8.33
CA ASN A 83 2.60 -9.24 -8.05
C ASN A 83 4.12 -9.06 -7.89
N THR A 84 4.68 -9.61 -6.81
CA THR A 84 6.12 -9.57 -6.52
C THR A 84 6.98 -10.35 -7.52
N LEU A 85 6.37 -11.21 -8.33
CA LEU A 85 7.04 -11.96 -9.39
C LEU A 85 7.11 -11.21 -10.72
N PHE A 86 6.51 -10.01 -10.83
CA PHE A 86 6.60 -9.20 -12.03
C PHE A 86 8.04 -8.74 -12.29
N LYS A 87 8.44 -8.79 -13.56
CA LYS A 87 9.71 -8.20 -14.00
C LYS A 87 9.52 -6.74 -14.35
N SER A 88 10.62 -6.05 -14.61
CA SER A 88 10.65 -4.59 -14.84
C SER A 88 9.65 -4.11 -15.89
N ARG A 89 9.47 -4.85 -17.00
CA ARG A 89 8.50 -4.50 -18.05
C ARG A 89 7.06 -4.55 -17.55
N GLU A 90 6.69 -5.58 -16.78
CA GLU A 90 5.35 -5.70 -16.23
C GLU A 90 5.11 -4.61 -15.17
N ILE A 91 6.10 -4.35 -14.31
CA ILE A 91 6.02 -3.27 -13.31
C ILE A 91 5.80 -1.93 -14.01
N ALA A 92 6.64 -1.58 -14.99
CA ALA A 92 6.51 -0.33 -15.76
C ALA A 92 5.14 -0.21 -16.44
N TYR A 93 4.61 -1.30 -17.01
CA TYR A 93 3.28 -1.30 -17.58
C TYR A 93 2.22 -0.92 -16.53
N HIS A 94 2.21 -1.58 -15.37
CA HIS A 94 1.19 -1.33 -14.35
C HIS A 94 1.33 0.07 -13.74
N LEU A 95 2.55 0.55 -13.51
CA LEU A 95 2.78 1.91 -13.01
C LEU A 95 2.25 2.96 -13.99
N ASN A 96 2.50 2.79 -15.29
CA ASN A 96 2.03 3.72 -16.32
C ASN A 96 0.53 3.63 -16.57
N ASP A 97 -0.03 2.42 -16.68
CA ASP A 97 -1.45 2.20 -16.98
C ASP A 97 -2.35 2.66 -15.81
N SER A 98 -1.92 2.42 -14.57
CA SER A 98 -2.63 2.90 -13.39
C SER A 98 -2.38 4.37 -13.08
N ASP A 99 -1.46 5.03 -13.80
CA ASP A 99 -1.01 6.40 -13.51
C ASP A 99 -0.59 6.56 -12.03
N ALA A 100 0.19 5.58 -11.54
CA ALA A 100 0.69 5.54 -10.18
C ALA A 100 1.64 6.72 -9.92
N LYS A 101 1.43 7.41 -8.80
CA LYS A 101 2.25 8.55 -8.34
C LYS A 101 3.41 8.11 -7.45
N ALA A 102 3.22 7.01 -6.72
CA ALA A 102 4.21 6.44 -5.83
C ALA A 102 4.21 4.91 -5.92
N TYR A 103 5.34 4.28 -5.59
CA TYR A 103 5.52 2.85 -5.63
C TYR A 103 6.26 2.34 -4.39
N PHE A 104 5.57 1.58 -3.54
CA PHE A 104 6.20 0.78 -2.51
C PHE A 104 6.70 -0.54 -3.10
N CYS A 105 8.00 -0.77 -2.99
CA CYS A 105 8.65 -1.96 -3.53
C CYS A 105 9.41 -2.71 -2.45
N PHE A 106 9.03 -3.97 -2.24
CA PHE A 106 9.87 -4.90 -1.50
C PHE A 106 10.97 -5.44 -2.42
N GLU A 107 12.22 -5.14 -2.08
CA GLU A 107 13.40 -5.69 -2.74
C GLU A 107 14.15 -6.57 -1.75
N ALA A 108 14.54 -7.79 -2.14
CA ALA A 108 15.24 -8.66 -1.20
C ALA A 108 16.68 -8.13 -0.95
N PRO A 109 17.23 -8.26 0.27
CA PRO A 109 18.53 -7.69 0.64
C PRO A 109 19.75 -8.18 -0.16
N GLN A 110 19.59 -9.19 -1.01
CA GLN A 110 20.66 -9.82 -1.80
C GLN A 110 20.32 -9.89 -3.29
N THR A 111 19.36 -9.08 -3.75
CA THR A 111 18.99 -9.01 -5.16
C THR A 111 20.16 -8.40 -5.95
N SER A 112 20.67 -9.12 -6.95
CA SER A 112 21.70 -8.60 -7.84
C SER A 112 21.20 -7.37 -8.59
N ALA A 113 22.11 -6.50 -9.07
CA ALA A 113 21.71 -5.26 -9.77
C ALA A 113 20.77 -5.53 -10.97
N ASP A 114 20.99 -6.64 -11.69
CA ASP A 114 20.17 -7.05 -12.84
C ASP A 114 18.78 -7.61 -12.45
N GLU A 115 18.58 -7.90 -11.17
CA GLU A 115 17.32 -8.43 -10.61
C GLU A 115 16.53 -7.38 -9.84
N GLN A 116 16.98 -6.12 -9.81
CA GLN A 116 16.26 -4.97 -9.24
C GLN A 116 15.09 -4.54 -10.13
N TYR A 117 14.21 -5.49 -10.46
CA TYR A 117 13.09 -5.29 -11.38
C TYR A 117 12.18 -4.13 -10.95
N GLY A 118 12.01 -3.92 -9.64
CA GLY A 118 11.30 -2.79 -9.06
C GLY A 118 11.84 -1.44 -9.52
N ARG A 119 13.12 -1.18 -9.24
CA ARG A 119 13.80 0.07 -9.64
C ARG A 119 13.87 0.24 -11.16
N ILE A 120 14.18 -0.82 -11.89
CA ILE A 120 14.26 -0.78 -13.36
C ILE A 120 12.89 -0.48 -13.98
N GLY A 121 11.81 -1.04 -13.42
CA GLY A 121 10.44 -0.78 -13.85
C GLY A 121 9.98 0.65 -13.50
N PHE A 122 10.29 1.11 -12.28
CA PHE A 122 10.04 2.48 -11.84
C PHE A 122 10.70 3.52 -12.74
N ALA A 123 11.97 3.32 -13.11
CA ALA A 123 12.69 4.23 -14.01
C ALA A 123 12.07 4.35 -15.42
N GLN A 124 11.17 3.45 -15.79
CA GLN A 124 10.42 3.46 -17.06
C GLN A 124 8.99 4.02 -16.90
N ALA A 125 8.64 4.55 -15.73
CA ALA A 125 7.33 5.11 -15.42
C ALA A 125 7.47 6.59 -14.99
N PRO A 126 7.57 7.55 -15.95
CA PRO A 126 7.93 8.94 -15.65
C PRO A 126 6.93 9.69 -14.76
N ASN A 127 5.67 9.23 -14.69
CA ASN A 127 4.64 9.83 -13.83
C ASN A 127 4.67 9.29 -12.39
N CYS A 128 5.41 8.21 -12.13
CA CYS A 128 5.62 7.66 -10.80
C CYS A 128 6.79 8.40 -10.16
N GLU A 129 6.50 9.37 -9.31
CA GLU A 129 7.49 10.32 -8.78
C GLU A 129 8.25 9.80 -7.58
N HIS A 130 7.62 8.92 -6.78
CA HIS A 130 8.20 8.43 -5.54
C HIS A 130 8.42 6.92 -5.58
N PHE A 131 9.67 6.49 -5.41
CA PHE A 131 10.00 5.09 -5.11
C PHE A 131 10.22 4.96 -3.61
N ILE A 132 9.49 4.05 -2.96
CA ILE A 132 9.62 3.79 -1.54
C ILE A 132 10.10 2.35 -1.36
N SER A 133 11.34 2.19 -0.88
CA SER A 133 11.86 0.86 -0.53
C SER A 133 11.14 0.36 0.72
N MET A 134 10.73 -0.91 0.76
CA MET A 134 10.15 -1.44 1.99
C MET A 134 11.20 -1.82 3.04
N LEU A 135 12.42 -2.14 2.59
CA LEU A 135 13.55 -2.44 3.46
C LEU A 135 14.52 -1.27 3.46
N ALA A 136 15.05 -0.92 4.62
CA ALA A 136 16.07 0.10 4.70
C ALA A 136 17.40 -0.44 4.15
N SER A 137 17.91 0.18 3.09
CA SER A 137 19.35 0.25 2.87
C SER A 137 19.89 1.48 3.59
N SER A 138 21.10 1.41 4.16
CA SER A 138 21.68 2.47 5.00
C SER A 138 21.40 3.89 4.47
N ASN A 139 20.74 4.72 5.30
CA ASN A 139 20.39 6.13 5.09
C ASN A 139 19.36 6.44 3.97
N ASP A 140 18.47 5.52 3.63
CA ASP A 140 17.36 5.82 2.70
C ASP A 140 16.17 6.46 3.44
N GLU A 141 16.01 7.79 3.31
CA GLU A 141 14.87 8.53 3.87
C GLU A 141 13.52 8.14 3.23
N HIS A 142 13.54 7.48 2.06
CA HIS A 142 12.36 6.95 1.38
C HIS A 142 12.26 5.42 1.56
N ALA A 143 12.52 4.96 2.78
CA ALA A 143 12.30 3.57 3.17
C ALA A 143 11.19 3.44 4.22
N LEU A 144 10.30 2.45 4.04
CA LEU A 144 9.22 2.16 4.98
C LEU A 144 9.77 1.83 6.37
N GLU A 145 10.77 0.97 6.49
CA GLU A 145 11.40 0.65 7.79
C GLU A 145 11.89 1.91 8.51
N THR A 146 12.57 2.80 7.80
CA THR A 146 13.01 4.10 8.34
C THR A 146 11.83 4.97 8.77
N TRP A 147 10.72 4.98 8.04
CA TRP A 147 9.52 5.70 8.46
C TRP A 147 8.93 5.14 9.75
N LEU A 148 8.90 3.80 9.88
CA LEU A 148 8.30 3.11 11.04
C LEU A 148 9.10 3.29 12.34
N GLU A 149 10.33 3.80 12.28
CA GLU A 149 11.11 4.22 13.45
C GLU A 149 10.56 5.50 14.10
N ALA A 150 9.77 6.29 13.37
CA ALA A 150 9.17 7.50 13.90
C ALA A 150 8.16 7.20 15.01
N SER A 151 8.07 8.08 16.00
CA SER A 151 7.02 7.98 17.02
C SER A 151 5.64 8.18 16.37
N PRO A 152 4.70 7.23 16.54
CA PRO A 152 3.39 7.34 15.92
C PRO A 152 2.66 8.56 16.45
N GLN A 153 2.03 9.29 15.52
CA GLN A 153 1.13 10.40 15.82
C GLN A 153 -0.26 10.05 15.30
N PRO A 154 -1.34 10.52 15.96
CA PRO A 154 -2.67 10.40 15.39
C PRO A 154 -2.71 10.96 13.96
N PHE A 155 -3.45 10.29 13.10
CA PHE A 155 -3.73 10.75 11.74
C PHE A 155 -5.23 10.59 11.50
N GLU A 156 -5.91 11.68 11.16
CA GLU A 156 -7.30 11.63 10.75
C GLU A 156 -7.36 11.19 9.28
N SER A 157 -7.96 10.01 9.03
CA SER A 157 -8.13 9.49 7.67
C SER A 157 -8.78 10.54 6.76
N ILE A 158 -8.19 10.74 5.58
CA ILE A 158 -8.74 11.65 4.59
C ILE A 158 -10.07 11.09 4.07
N ALA A 159 -11.10 11.93 4.07
CA ALA A 159 -12.45 11.53 3.73
C ALA A 159 -12.59 11.10 2.26
N ARG A 160 -13.28 9.98 2.04
CA ARG A 160 -13.68 9.47 0.71
C ARG A 160 -15.18 9.24 0.64
N GLN A 161 -15.74 9.36 -0.56
CA GLN A 161 -17.08 8.89 -0.89
C GLN A 161 -17.12 7.37 -0.99
N GLY A 162 -18.32 6.80 -0.96
CA GLY A 162 -18.47 5.35 -0.97
C GLY A 162 -18.12 4.70 -2.31
N ASP A 163 -18.37 5.43 -3.39
CA ASP A 163 -18.16 5.06 -4.80
C ASP A 163 -16.77 5.41 -5.31
N ASP A 164 -16.01 6.24 -4.58
CA ASP A 164 -14.59 6.48 -4.84
C ASP A 164 -13.80 5.17 -4.88
N THR A 165 -12.92 5.03 -5.87
CA THR A 165 -11.99 3.90 -6.01
C THR A 165 -11.08 3.81 -4.79
N ALA A 166 -10.97 2.60 -4.24
CA ALA A 166 -10.10 2.28 -3.12
C ALA A 166 -8.93 1.40 -3.55
N VAL A 167 -9.18 0.47 -4.48
CA VAL A 167 -8.19 -0.50 -4.96
C VAL A 167 -8.36 -0.70 -6.46
N ILE A 168 -7.25 -0.79 -7.19
CA ILE A 168 -7.22 -1.25 -8.58
C ILE A 168 -6.55 -2.62 -8.61
N LEU A 169 -7.31 -3.66 -8.98
CA LEU A 169 -6.80 -5.02 -9.13
C LEU A 169 -6.64 -5.38 -10.60
N TYR A 170 -5.42 -5.67 -11.01
CA TYR A 170 -5.15 -6.12 -12.37
C TYR A 170 -5.45 -7.60 -12.55
N THR A 171 -6.12 -7.92 -13.66
CA THR A 171 -6.43 -9.30 -14.04
C THR A 171 -5.59 -9.71 -15.25
N SER A 172 -5.27 -11.00 -15.37
CA SER A 172 -4.48 -11.51 -16.49
C SER A 172 -5.20 -11.25 -17.81
N GLY A 173 -4.55 -10.52 -18.71
CA GLY A 173 -5.05 -10.23 -20.05
C GLY A 173 -4.94 -11.44 -20.96
N THR A 174 -5.72 -12.50 -20.73
CA THR A 174 -5.73 -13.67 -21.64
C THR A 174 -6.12 -13.28 -23.07
N THR A 175 -6.73 -12.11 -23.26
CA THR A 175 -7.11 -11.52 -24.55
C THR A 175 -6.36 -10.24 -24.90
N GLY A 176 -5.20 -9.94 -24.28
CA GLY A 176 -4.45 -8.71 -24.55
C GLY A 176 -3.65 -8.20 -23.34
N GLN A 177 -3.59 -6.88 -23.16
CA GLN A 177 -2.93 -6.32 -21.98
C GLN A 177 -3.78 -6.50 -20.71
N PRO A 178 -3.16 -6.68 -19.53
CA PRO A 178 -3.87 -6.75 -18.25
C PRO A 178 -4.74 -5.51 -18.01
N LYS A 179 -5.94 -5.68 -17.48
CA LYS A 179 -6.86 -4.56 -17.22
C LYS A 179 -7.02 -4.36 -15.72
N GLY A 180 -6.96 -3.11 -15.29
CA GLY A 180 -7.25 -2.70 -13.90
C GLY A 180 -8.75 -2.69 -13.64
N ALA A 181 -9.20 -3.52 -12.70
CA ALA A 181 -10.56 -3.46 -12.17
C ALA A 181 -10.58 -2.50 -10.98
N GLU A 182 -11.29 -1.38 -11.12
CA GLU A 182 -11.48 -0.42 -10.05
C GLU A 182 -12.54 -0.91 -9.07
N LEU A 183 -12.17 -1.00 -7.79
CA LEU A 183 -13.04 -1.41 -6.70
C LEU A 183 -13.23 -0.25 -5.74
N SER A 184 -14.48 0.18 -5.57
CA SER A 184 -14.80 1.27 -4.64
C SER A 184 -14.68 0.85 -3.18
N HIS A 185 -14.58 1.84 -2.31
CA HIS A 185 -14.61 1.62 -0.87
C HIS A 185 -15.85 0.82 -0.42
N THR A 186 -17.03 1.13 -0.95
CA THR A 186 -18.28 0.43 -0.59
C THR A 186 -18.31 -0.99 -1.14
N ASN A 187 -17.78 -1.22 -2.35
CA ASN A 187 -17.69 -2.59 -2.90
C ASN A 187 -16.84 -3.48 -1.99
N MET A 188 -15.64 -3.01 -1.63
CA MET A 188 -14.73 -3.74 -0.75
C MET A 188 -15.33 -4.01 0.63
N LEU A 189 -15.95 -2.99 1.22
CA LEU A 189 -16.59 -3.10 2.54
C LEU A 189 -17.76 -4.10 2.52
N THR A 190 -18.61 -4.03 1.51
CA THR A 190 -19.77 -4.92 1.38
C THR A 190 -19.34 -6.37 1.18
N ASN A 191 -18.29 -6.60 0.39
CA ASN A 191 -17.71 -7.93 0.20
C ASN A 191 -17.17 -8.49 1.52
N ALA A 192 -16.42 -7.70 2.30
CA ALA A 192 -15.86 -8.14 3.58
C ALA A 192 -16.94 -8.49 4.61
N MET A 193 -18.02 -7.70 4.69
CA MET A 193 -19.13 -7.98 5.62
C MET A 193 -19.88 -9.27 5.27
N ARG A 194 -20.00 -9.63 3.99
CA ARG A 194 -20.68 -10.87 3.57
C ARG A 194 -19.89 -12.14 3.84
N LEU A 195 -18.56 -12.05 3.90
CA LEU A 195 -17.67 -13.18 4.16
C LEU A 195 -17.48 -13.49 5.65
N SER A 196 -17.97 -12.61 6.52
CA SER A 196 -17.94 -12.78 7.97
C SER A 196 -19.16 -13.62 8.40
N ILE A 197 -19.12 -14.93 8.13
CA ILE A 197 -20.09 -15.93 8.62
C ILE A 197 -19.56 -16.56 9.90
#